data_AF-A0A097NZX5-F1
#
_entry.id   AF-A0A097NZX5-F1
#
_cell.length_a   1.000
_cell.length_b   1.000
_cell.length_c   1.000
_cell.angle_alpha   90.00
_cell.angle_beta   90.00
_cell.angle_gamma   90.00
#
_symmetry.space_group_name_H-M   'P 1'
#
loop_
_entity.id
_entity.type
_entity.pdbx_description
1 polymer ?
#
loop_
_entity_poly.entity_id
_entity_poly.type
_entity_poly.pdbx_seq_one_letter_code
_entity_poly.pdbx_strand_id
1 'polypeptide(L)'
;MGERYDCTECQESLYGHKYILKEEKPYCIKCYETLFSNTCEVCQKLISCTSKDLSYKDRHWHSDCFLCNKCSRSLVDRPFATKNEALMCIECYSNEYSAKCHACLKNIMPGSKKMEHKGNSWHESCFTCNRCQQPIGTRSFVQKDTNNYCLPCYEKQFALQCVHCKKPITTGGVNYHDQPWHKECFVCIGCKQQLAGQRFTSRDDFAYCLDCFCNLFAKKCAYCTTPISGLGGSKYISFEQRQWHNDCFNCKRCCVSLVGRGFLTCKDDILCPDCGKDI
;
A
#
# COMPACT_ATOMS: atom_id res chain seq x y z
N MET A 1 76.11 9.12 45.27
CA MET A 1 74.85 9.85 45.53
C MET A 1 73.74 8.99 44.96
N GLY A 2 72.92 8.37 45.81
CA GLY A 2 71.80 7.54 45.34
C GLY A 2 70.67 8.45 44.86
N GLU A 3 70.18 8.22 43.64
CA GLU A 3 68.95 8.86 43.16
C GLU A 3 67.81 8.52 44.13
N ARG A 4 67.14 9.55 44.64
CA ARG A 4 65.96 9.39 45.50
C ARG A 4 64.80 8.90 44.63
N TYR A 5 64.45 7.63 44.78
CA TYR A 5 63.27 7.00 44.17
C TYR A 5 62.10 7.09 45.16
N ASP A 6 61.58 8.30 45.33
CA ASP A 6 60.47 8.59 46.23
C ASP A 6 59.20 8.91 45.43
N CYS A 7 58.03 8.68 46.02
CA CYS A 7 56.75 9.01 45.41
C CYS A 7 56.64 10.52 45.19
N THR A 8 56.28 10.93 43.98
CA THR A 8 56.13 12.36 43.62
C THR A 8 55.16 13.09 44.55
N GLU A 9 54.11 12.40 45.03
CA GLU A 9 53.06 13.05 45.81
C GLU A 9 53.23 12.95 47.33
N CYS A 10 53.42 11.73 47.87
CA CYS A 10 53.56 11.54 49.32
C CYS A 10 55.02 11.58 49.81
N GLN A 11 55.99 11.63 48.90
CA GLN A 11 57.44 11.63 49.20
C GLN A 11 57.92 10.39 49.97
N GLU A 12 57.11 9.33 50.06
CA GLU A 12 57.52 8.05 50.63
C GLU A 12 58.46 7.29 49.68
N SER A 13 59.43 6.57 50.24
CA SER A 13 60.37 5.78 49.44
C SER A 13 59.66 4.64 48.69
N LEU A 14 59.92 4.55 47.39
CA LEU A 14 59.38 3.50 46.52
C LEU A 14 60.29 2.27 46.43
N TYR A 15 61.43 2.29 47.12
CA TYR A 15 62.38 1.18 47.10
C TYR A 15 61.73 -0.10 47.61
N GLY A 16 61.75 -1.16 46.79
CA GLY A 16 61.12 -2.45 47.10
C GLY A 16 59.58 -2.45 47.05
N HIS A 17 58.94 -1.34 46.68
CA HIS A 17 57.49 -1.21 46.60
C HIS A 17 57.04 -1.10 45.14
N LYS A 18 55.81 -1.53 44.85
CA LYS A 18 55.22 -1.34 43.52
C LYS A 18 54.87 0.14 43.31
N TYR A 19 55.21 0.67 42.14
CA TYR A 19 54.94 2.06 41.74
C TYR A 19 54.52 2.12 40.27
N ILE A 20 53.96 3.26 39.88
CA ILE A 20 53.52 3.54 38.50
C ILE A 20 54.19 4.83 38.03
N LEU A 21 54.75 4.80 36.82
CA LEU A 21 55.30 5.98 36.16
C LEU A 21 54.21 6.64 35.32
N LYS A 22 53.97 7.93 35.55
CA LYS A 22 53.10 8.76 34.72
C LYS A 22 53.89 9.99 34.30
N GLU A 23 54.05 10.21 32.99
CA GLU A 23 54.87 11.31 32.45
C GLU A 23 56.29 11.34 33.07
N GLU A 24 56.92 10.16 33.15
CA GLU A 24 58.25 9.94 33.78
C GLU A 24 58.34 10.23 35.29
N LYS A 25 57.24 10.62 35.94
CA LYS A 25 57.18 10.85 37.39
C LYS A 25 56.70 9.59 38.12
N PRO A 26 57.40 9.12 39.17
CA PRO A 26 57.02 7.93 39.91
C PRO A 26 55.97 8.24 40.99
N TYR A 27 54.92 7.43 41.05
CA TYR A 27 53.85 7.50 42.05
C TYR A 27 53.69 6.15 42.73
N CYS A 28 53.52 6.13 44.07
CA CYS A 28 53.06 4.93 44.74
C CYS A 28 51.64 4.60 44.28
N ILE A 29 51.23 3.32 44.36
CA ILE A 29 49.90 2.88 43.89
C ILE A 29 48.78 3.72 44.53
N LYS A 30 48.83 3.99 45.84
CA LYS A 30 47.80 4.78 46.54
C LYS A 30 47.67 6.20 46.00
N CYS A 31 48.79 6.90 45.80
CA CYS A 31 48.80 8.25 45.24
C CYS A 31 48.33 8.24 43.79
N TYR A 32 48.78 7.27 42.99
CA TYR A 32 48.34 7.14 41.61
C TYR A 32 46.82 6.92 41.52
N GLU A 33 46.28 5.99 42.30
CA GLU A 33 44.85 5.70 42.35
C GLU A 33 44.04 6.92 42.79
N THR A 34 44.51 7.66 43.81
CA THR A 34 43.80 8.84 44.32
C THR A 34 43.76 9.99 43.31
N LEU A 35 44.83 10.17 42.53
CA LEU A 35 44.96 11.28 41.59
C LEU A 35 44.35 10.97 40.21
N PHE A 36 44.37 9.70 39.80
CA PHE A 36 44.18 9.34 38.39
C PHE A 36 43.21 8.19 38.13
N SER A 37 42.78 7.43 39.15
CA SER A 37 41.78 6.38 38.92
C SER A 37 40.39 6.97 38.68
N ASN A 38 39.66 6.35 37.77
CA ASN A 38 38.25 6.66 37.55
C ASN A 38 37.39 6.08 38.68
N THR A 39 36.27 6.73 38.97
CA THR A 39 35.29 6.27 39.96
C THR A 39 34.25 5.38 39.28
N CYS A 40 33.95 4.23 39.87
CA CYS A 40 32.91 3.36 39.34
C CYS A 40 31.51 3.96 39.56
N GLU A 41 30.74 4.03 38.49
CA GLU A 41 29.38 4.59 38.48
C GLU A 41 28.42 3.85 39.44
N VAL A 42 28.61 2.55 39.65
CA VAL A 42 27.67 1.73 40.45
C VAL A 42 28.03 1.73 41.92
N CYS A 43 29.29 1.43 42.27
CA CYS A 43 29.70 1.28 43.66
C CYS A 43 30.38 2.52 44.25
N GLN A 44 30.63 3.55 43.43
CA GLN A 44 31.26 4.81 43.82
C GLN A 44 32.68 4.67 44.41
N LYS A 45 33.33 3.51 44.19
CA LYS A 45 34.73 3.25 44.58
C LYS A 45 35.65 3.50 43.40
N LEU A 46 36.90 3.87 43.69
CA LEU A 46 37.96 3.99 42.69
C LEU A 46 38.19 2.64 41.99
N ILE A 47 38.40 2.70 40.67
CA ILE A 47 38.81 1.55 39.86
C ILE A 47 40.34 1.48 39.95
N SER A 48 40.84 0.46 40.64
CA SER A 48 42.28 0.28 40.81
C SER A 48 42.95 0.18 39.43
N CYS A 49 44.13 0.76 39.30
CA CYS A 49 44.99 0.64 38.12
C CYS A 49 45.36 -0.82 37.79
N THR A 50 45.15 -1.74 38.74
CA THR A 50 45.35 -3.18 38.56
C THR A 50 44.12 -3.93 38.04
N SER A 51 42.95 -3.27 38.01
CA SER A 51 41.68 -3.83 37.56
C SER A 51 41.28 -3.30 36.17
N LYS A 52 40.56 -4.11 35.38
CA LYS A 52 40.08 -3.70 34.05
C LYS A 52 39.03 -2.60 34.21
N ASP A 53 39.39 -1.38 33.81
CA ASP A 53 38.49 -0.23 33.70
C ASP A 53 37.65 -0.35 32.42
N LEU A 54 36.35 -0.55 32.59
CA LEU A 54 35.39 -0.59 31.48
C LEU A 54 34.75 0.78 31.36
N SER A 55 34.84 1.39 30.19
CA SER A 55 34.31 2.73 29.94
C SER A 55 33.29 2.79 28.78
N TYR A 56 32.29 3.64 28.94
CA TYR A 56 31.28 3.94 27.92
C TYR A 56 30.66 5.31 28.18
N LYS A 57 30.66 6.20 27.17
CA LYS A 57 30.15 7.59 27.26
C LYS A 57 30.66 8.32 28.53
N ASP A 58 31.97 8.32 28.71
CA ASP A 58 32.67 9.00 29.81
C ASP A 58 32.32 8.51 31.23
N ARG A 59 31.67 7.35 31.33
CA ARG A 59 31.41 6.66 32.60
C ARG A 59 32.26 5.40 32.70
N HIS A 60 32.53 4.99 33.92
CA HIS A 60 33.48 3.94 34.24
C HIS A 60 32.89 2.91 35.19
N TRP A 61 33.24 1.64 35.01
CA TRP A 61 32.76 0.52 35.81
C TRP A 61 33.86 -0.48 36.11
N HIS A 62 33.82 -1.07 37.32
CA HIS A 62 34.50 -2.34 37.54
C HIS A 62 33.87 -3.43 36.65
N SER A 63 34.66 -4.45 36.30
CA SER A 63 34.17 -5.61 35.54
C SER A 63 32.97 -6.29 36.21
N ASP A 64 32.95 -6.38 37.54
CA ASP A 64 31.85 -6.95 38.32
C ASP A 64 30.64 -6.01 38.43
N CYS A 65 30.82 -4.71 38.19
CA CYS A 65 29.77 -3.71 38.23
C CYS A 65 29.14 -3.43 36.85
N PHE A 66 29.76 -3.92 35.77
CA PHE A 66 29.27 -3.74 34.41
C PHE A 66 28.20 -4.80 34.07
N LEU A 67 27.04 -4.65 34.72
CA LEU A 67 25.93 -5.60 34.70
C LEU A 67 24.67 -5.01 34.05
N CYS A 68 23.81 -5.89 33.54
CA CYS A 68 22.46 -5.52 33.11
C CYS A 68 21.61 -5.07 34.30
N ASN A 69 21.02 -3.87 34.22
CA ASN A 69 20.18 -3.31 35.27
C ASN A 69 18.91 -4.13 35.58
N LYS A 70 18.47 -5.01 34.66
CA LYS A 70 17.24 -5.82 34.84
C LYS A 70 17.50 -7.23 35.33
N CYS A 71 18.54 -7.90 34.84
CA CYS A 71 18.81 -9.31 35.13
C CYS A 71 20.16 -9.56 35.81
N SER A 72 20.91 -8.50 36.11
CA SER A 72 22.24 -8.52 36.75
C SER A 72 23.29 -9.37 36.05
N ARG A 73 23.05 -9.79 34.80
CA ARG A 73 24.02 -10.53 33.99
C ARG A 73 25.17 -9.60 33.58
N SER A 74 26.41 -10.10 33.66
CA SER A 74 27.60 -9.39 33.18
C SER A 74 27.49 -9.04 31.69
N LEU A 75 27.83 -7.80 31.36
CA LEU A 75 27.85 -7.24 30.01
C LEU A 75 29.27 -7.15 29.44
N VAL A 76 30.28 -7.59 30.19
CA VAL A 76 31.68 -7.57 29.76
C VAL A 76 31.83 -8.39 28.48
N ASP A 77 32.43 -7.77 27.46
CA ASP A 77 32.64 -8.34 26.12
C ASP A 77 31.34 -8.85 25.43
N ARG A 78 30.17 -8.36 25.86
CA ARG A 78 28.86 -8.69 25.27
C ARG A 78 28.20 -7.44 24.69
N PRO A 79 27.40 -7.58 23.61
CA PRO A 79 26.57 -6.48 23.14
C PRO A 79 25.58 -6.03 24.22
N PHE A 80 25.40 -4.72 24.33
CA PHE A 80 24.47 -4.10 25.27
C PHE A 80 23.80 -2.88 24.64
N ALA A 81 22.73 -2.41 25.27
CA ALA A 81 22.05 -1.19 24.91
C ALA A 81 21.88 -0.30 26.15
N THR A 82 21.81 1.00 25.95
CA THR A 82 21.52 1.97 27.01
C THR A 82 20.18 2.63 26.80
N LYS A 83 19.34 2.67 27.84
CA LYS A 83 18.10 3.45 27.86
C LYS A 83 18.07 4.27 29.15
N ASN A 84 17.90 5.58 29.03
CA ASN A 84 17.91 6.50 30.18
C ASN A 84 19.14 6.24 31.07
N GLU A 85 20.31 6.09 30.44
CA GLU A 85 21.61 5.84 31.10
C GLU A 85 21.77 4.48 31.79
N ALA A 86 20.72 3.66 31.89
CA ALA A 86 20.80 2.30 32.41
C ALA A 86 21.38 1.33 31.36
N LEU A 87 22.39 0.56 31.76
CA LEU A 87 22.96 -0.53 30.98
C LEU A 87 22.00 -1.73 30.96
N MET A 88 21.67 -2.25 29.78
CA MET A 88 20.83 -3.43 29.63
C MET A 88 21.40 -4.40 28.60
N CYS A 89 21.27 -5.70 28.88
CA CYS A 89 21.55 -6.71 27.86
C CYS A 89 20.52 -6.60 26.73
N ILE A 90 20.93 -7.02 25.52
CA ILE A 90 20.08 -6.94 24.33
C ILE A 90 18.77 -7.72 24.50
N GLU A 91 18.78 -8.84 25.22
CA GLU A 91 17.57 -9.63 25.52
C GLU A 91 16.55 -8.82 26.34
N CYS A 92 16.98 -8.22 27.47
CA CYS A 92 16.11 -7.40 28.31
C CYS A 92 15.61 -6.16 27.57
N TYR A 93 16.51 -5.47 26.86
CA TYR A 93 16.13 -4.31 26.06
C TYR A 93 15.09 -4.69 25.00
N SER A 94 15.32 -5.78 24.26
CA SER A 94 14.39 -6.26 23.23
C SER A 94 13.04 -6.63 23.82
N ASN A 95 13.00 -7.34 24.97
CA ASN A 95 11.73 -7.72 25.60
C ASN A 95 10.87 -6.53 26.03
N GLU A 96 11.48 -5.41 26.43
CA GLU A 96 10.77 -4.26 26.98
C GLU A 96 10.44 -3.20 25.92
N TYR A 97 11.27 -3.07 24.87
CA TYR A 97 11.19 -1.95 23.93
C TYR A 97 11.04 -2.36 22.45
N SER A 98 11.15 -3.64 22.09
CA SER A 98 10.98 -4.05 20.70
C SER A 98 9.53 -4.26 20.30
N ALA A 99 9.23 -3.93 19.04
CA ALA A 99 8.00 -4.36 18.39
C ALA A 99 7.96 -5.89 18.28
N LYS A 100 6.78 -6.49 18.44
CA LYS A 100 6.57 -7.92 18.21
C LYS A 100 6.19 -8.18 16.76
N CYS A 101 6.79 -9.20 16.16
CA CYS A 101 6.42 -9.62 14.82
C CYS A 101 5.00 -10.18 14.83
N HIS A 102 4.13 -9.67 13.97
CA HIS A 102 2.74 -10.11 13.88
C HIS A 102 2.61 -11.56 13.40
N ALA A 103 3.57 -12.08 12.63
CA ALA A 103 3.55 -13.46 12.12
C ALA A 103 4.11 -14.49 13.11
N CYS A 104 5.29 -14.26 13.70
CA CYS A 104 5.94 -15.24 14.57
C CYS A 104 5.85 -14.91 16.07
N LEU A 105 5.28 -13.76 16.43
CA LEU A 105 5.11 -13.25 17.80
C LEU A 105 6.41 -12.99 18.57
N LYS A 106 7.58 -13.19 17.95
CA LYS A 106 8.90 -12.89 18.54
C LYS A 106 9.24 -11.41 18.38
N ASN A 107 10.08 -10.90 19.27
CA ASN A 107 10.56 -9.53 19.21
C ASN A 107 11.37 -9.27 17.93
N ILE A 108 11.16 -8.10 17.33
CA ILE A 108 11.96 -7.58 16.23
C ILE A 108 13.07 -6.74 16.83
N MET A 109 14.31 -7.10 16.52
CA MET A 109 15.48 -6.48 17.13
C MET A 109 15.52 -4.97 16.86
N PRO A 110 15.78 -4.13 17.87
CA PRO A 110 15.92 -2.69 17.66
C PRO A 110 17.06 -2.42 16.67
N GLY A 111 16.85 -1.50 15.73
CA GLY A 111 17.82 -1.18 14.68
C GLY A 111 17.87 -2.18 13.52
N SER A 112 17.21 -3.34 13.61
CA SER A 112 17.04 -4.23 12.46
C SER A 112 15.99 -3.69 11.49
N LYS A 113 16.14 -4.01 10.19
CA LYS A 113 15.10 -3.68 9.20
C LYS A 113 13.83 -4.45 9.53
N LYS A 114 12.70 -3.75 9.46
CA LYS A 114 11.37 -4.28 9.73
C LYS A 114 10.39 -3.81 8.67
N MET A 115 9.36 -4.61 8.44
CA MET A 115 8.24 -4.24 7.59
C MET A 115 7.09 -3.75 8.47
N GLU A 116 6.41 -2.69 8.06
CA GLU A 116 5.29 -2.10 8.81
C GLU A 116 4.10 -1.84 7.90
N HIS A 117 2.91 -2.20 8.38
CA HIS A 117 1.65 -1.93 7.69
C HIS A 117 0.48 -1.96 8.66
N LYS A 118 -0.37 -0.93 8.63
CA LYS A 118 -1.59 -0.82 9.47
C LYS A 118 -1.34 -1.11 10.97
N GLY A 119 -0.24 -0.57 11.51
CA GLY A 119 0.13 -0.73 12.92
C GLY A 119 0.76 -2.07 13.30
N ASN A 120 0.88 -3.00 12.35
CA ASN A 120 1.58 -4.27 12.56
C ASN A 120 3.02 -4.18 12.06
N SER A 121 3.91 -4.94 12.70
CA SER A 121 5.32 -5.05 12.33
C SER A 121 5.69 -6.50 12.03
N TRP A 122 6.61 -6.73 11.09
CA TRP A 122 7.15 -8.05 10.76
C TRP A 122 8.66 -8.01 10.60
N HIS A 123 9.34 -9.12 10.90
CA HIS A 123 10.67 -9.37 10.36
C HIS A 123 10.59 -9.39 8.83
N GLU A 124 11.63 -8.96 8.13
CA GLU A 124 11.69 -9.04 6.65
C GLU A 124 11.43 -10.47 6.16
N SER A 125 11.99 -11.47 6.84
CA SER A 125 11.80 -12.90 6.55
C SER A 125 10.40 -13.43 6.86
N CYS A 126 9.64 -12.75 7.72
CA CYS A 126 8.27 -13.11 8.07
C CYS A 126 7.23 -12.34 7.25
N PHE A 127 7.65 -11.33 6.49
CA PHE A 127 6.79 -10.58 5.59
C PHE A 127 6.73 -11.24 4.21
N THR A 128 6.16 -12.44 4.17
CA THR A 128 6.10 -13.31 3.01
C THR A 128 4.68 -13.45 2.47
N CYS A 129 4.57 -13.85 1.21
CA CYS A 129 3.28 -14.19 0.64
C CYS A 129 2.81 -15.55 1.17
N ASN A 130 1.61 -15.61 1.74
CA ASN A 130 1.01 -16.84 2.28
C ASN A 130 0.87 -17.97 1.25
N ARG A 131 0.83 -17.66 -0.05
CA ARG A 131 0.71 -18.64 -1.12
C ARG A 131 2.06 -19.17 -1.62
N CYS A 132 2.96 -18.30 -2.05
CA CYS A 132 4.24 -18.71 -2.64
C CYS A 132 5.41 -18.72 -1.64
N GLN A 133 5.18 -18.28 -0.41
CA GLN A 133 6.16 -18.18 0.68
C GLN A 133 7.37 -17.27 0.38
N GLN A 134 7.34 -16.55 -0.74
CA GLN A 134 8.41 -15.62 -1.10
C GLN A 134 8.31 -14.31 -0.31
N PRO A 135 9.44 -13.70 0.11
CA PRO A 135 9.45 -12.38 0.76
C PRO A 135 8.81 -11.33 -0.14
N ILE A 136 7.82 -10.59 0.38
CA ILE A 136 7.14 -9.53 -0.38
C ILE A 136 8.08 -8.32 -0.51
N GLY A 137 8.78 -7.96 0.58
CA GLY A 137 9.64 -6.79 0.64
C GLY A 137 8.84 -5.50 0.41
N THR A 138 9.36 -4.59 -0.40
CA THR A 138 8.71 -3.31 -0.74
C THR A 138 7.68 -3.40 -1.86
N ARG A 139 7.43 -4.61 -2.39
CA ARG A 139 6.47 -4.81 -3.49
C ARG A 139 5.03 -4.63 -3.00
N SER A 140 4.17 -4.17 -3.90
CA SER A 140 2.73 -4.09 -3.64
C SER A 140 2.16 -5.46 -3.26
N PHE A 141 1.26 -5.45 -2.29
CA PHE A 141 0.63 -6.64 -1.73
C PHE A 141 -0.80 -6.35 -1.31
N VAL A 142 -1.56 -7.41 -1.09
CA VAL A 142 -2.92 -7.34 -0.55
C VAL A 142 -2.97 -8.14 0.74
N GLN A 143 -3.46 -7.51 1.80
CA GLN A 143 -3.78 -8.19 3.04
C GLN A 143 -5.23 -8.63 2.99
N LYS A 144 -5.46 -9.94 3.14
CA LYS A 144 -6.80 -10.52 3.23
C LYS A 144 -6.87 -11.37 4.50
N ASP A 145 -7.83 -11.03 5.35
CA ASP A 145 -7.96 -11.59 6.70
C ASP A 145 -6.67 -11.27 7.50
N THR A 146 -5.89 -12.28 7.88
CA THR A 146 -4.59 -12.13 8.56
C THR A 146 -3.38 -12.40 7.64
N ASN A 147 -3.64 -12.77 6.38
CA ASN A 147 -2.62 -13.26 5.46
C ASN A 147 -2.21 -12.21 4.44
N ASN A 148 -0.90 -12.11 4.20
CA ASN A 148 -0.34 -11.24 3.16
C ASN A 148 -0.19 -12.01 1.85
N TYR A 149 -0.62 -11.43 0.74
CA TYR A 149 -0.47 -12.02 -0.58
C TYR A 149 0.25 -11.04 -1.52
N CYS A 150 1.26 -11.51 -2.26
CA CYS A 150 1.77 -10.73 -3.37
C CYS A 150 0.68 -10.63 -4.45
N LEU A 151 0.66 -9.52 -5.20
CA LEU A 151 -0.39 -9.26 -6.21
C LEU A 151 -0.62 -10.45 -7.16
N PRO A 152 0.41 -11.09 -7.76
CA PRO A 152 0.19 -12.22 -8.67
C PRO A 152 -0.50 -13.42 -8.01
N CYS A 153 -0.14 -13.71 -6.75
CA CYS A 153 -0.74 -14.81 -6.01
C CYS A 153 -2.17 -14.49 -5.59
N TYR A 154 -2.42 -13.24 -5.18
CA TYR A 154 -3.73 -12.74 -4.83
C TYR A 154 -4.68 -12.81 -6.03
N GLU A 155 -4.28 -12.21 -7.15
CA GLU A 155 -5.04 -12.24 -8.40
C GLU A 155 -5.34 -13.66 -8.85
N LYS A 156 -4.34 -14.54 -8.87
CA LYS A 156 -4.54 -15.94 -9.29
C LYS A 156 -5.48 -16.73 -8.36
N GLN A 157 -5.70 -16.31 -7.13
CA GLN A 157 -6.55 -17.04 -6.16
C GLN A 157 -7.94 -16.40 -5.99
N PHE A 158 -8.02 -15.07 -6.09
CA PHE A 158 -9.19 -14.31 -5.67
C PHE A 158 -9.75 -13.40 -6.77
N ALA A 159 -9.08 -13.26 -7.92
CA ALA A 159 -9.65 -12.48 -9.01
C ALA A 159 -10.92 -13.15 -9.54
N LEU A 160 -11.94 -12.32 -9.77
CA LEU A 160 -13.16 -12.73 -10.43
C LEU A 160 -12.83 -13.21 -11.85
N GLN A 161 -13.52 -14.26 -12.31
CA GLN A 161 -13.34 -14.78 -13.65
C GLN A 161 -14.33 -14.13 -14.60
N CYS A 162 -13.83 -13.60 -15.72
CA CYS A 162 -14.68 -13.03 -16.75
C CYS A 162 -15.62 -14.10 -17.31
N VAL A 163 -16.92 -13.84 -17.32
CA VAL A 163 -17.93 -14.81 -17.80
C VAL A 163 -17.74 -15.15 -19.29
N HIS A 164 -17.22 -14.22 -20.09
CA HIS A 164 -16.98 -14.41 -21.51
C HIS A 164 -15.76 -15.29 -21.79
N CYS A 165 -14.57 -14.88 -21.33
CA CYS A 165 -13.30 -15.53 -21.69
C CYS A 165 -12.78 -16.52 -20.64
N LYS A 166 -13.46 -16.62 -19.48
CA LYS A 166 -13.09 -17.46 -18.32
C LYS A 166 -11.72 -17.14 -17.70
N LYS A 167 -11.06 -16.06 -18.12
CA LYS A 167 -9.77 -15.61 -17.55
C LYS A 167 -9.99 -14.71 -16.33
N PRO A 168 -9.05 -14.68 -15.38
CA PRO A 168 -9.07 -13.76 -14.24
C PRO A 168 -9.12 -12.28 -14.67
N ILE A 169 -9.91 -11.48 -13.97
CA ILE A 169 -9.97 -10.02 -14.13
C ILE A 169 -8.99 -9.41 -13.12
N THR A 170 -7.78 -9.12 -13.59
CA THR A 170 -6.68 -8.58 -12.77
C THR A 170 -6.68 -7.05 -12.72
N THR A 171 -7.20 -6.40 -13.76
CA THR A 171 -7.15 -4.94 -13.91
C THR A 171 -8.53 -4.41 -14.27
N GLY A 172 -9.25 -3.84 -13.31
CA GLY A 172 -10.49 -3.08 -13.49
C GLY A 172 -11.49 -3.67 -14.49
N GLY A 173 -12.46 -4.45 -14.02
CA GLY A 173 -13.56 -4.99 -14.82
C GLY A 173 -14.81 -4.11 -14.83
N VAL A 174 -15.86 -4.62 -15.46
CA VAL A 174 -17.24 -4.11 -15.33
C VAL A 174 -18.14 -5.21 -14.80
N ASN A 175 -19.17 -4.83 -14.04
CA ASN A 175 -20.25 -5.74 -13.67
C ASN A 175 -21.48 -5.44 -14.52
N TYR A 176 -22.04 -6.49 -15.11
CA TYR A 176 -23.28 -6.44 -15.87
C TYR A 176 -24.14 -7.64 -15.47
N HIS A 177 -25.37 -7.38 -15.01
CA HIS A 177 -26.24 -8.37 -14.35
C HIS A 177 -25.53 -9.16 -13.24
N ASP A 178 -24.80 -8.45 -12.36
CA ASP A 178 -23.99 -9.04 -11.28
C ASP A 178 -22.92 -10.05 -11.73
N GLN A 179 -22.67 -10.16 -13.03
CA GLN A 179 -21.61 -10.98 -13.58
C GLN A 179 -20.40 -10.12 -13.94
N PRO A 180 -19.17 -10.58 -13.66
CA PRO A 180 -17.98 -9.81 -13.90
C PRO A 180 -17.43 -10.04 -15.32
N TRP A 181 -17.07 -8.96 -16.00
CA TRP A 181 -16.52 -8.98 -17.36
C TRP A 181 -15.23 -8.17 -17.44
N HIS A 182 -14.29 -8.59 -18.29
CA HIS A 182 -13.27 -7.67 -18.79
C HIS A 182 -13.95 -6.56 -19.58
N LYS A 183 -13.43 -5.33 -19.51
CA LYS A 183 -13.93 -4.22 -20.31
C LYS A 183 -13.88 -4.55 -21.80
N GLU A 184 -12.83 -5.25 -22.24
CA GLU A 184 -12.61 -5.66 -23.63
C GLU A 184 -13.50 -6.84 -24.04
N CYS A 185 -14.02 -7.61 -23.09
CA CYS A 185 -14.99 -8.68 -23.36
C CYS A 185 -16.44 -8.19 -23.34
N PHE A 186 -16.72 -7.07 -22.69
CA PHE A 186 -18.05 -6.48 -22.66
C PHE A 186 -18.27 -5.59 -23.89
N VAL A 187 -18.66 -6.24 -24.99
CA VAL A 187 -18.76 -5.63 -26.33
C VAL A 187 -20.15 -5.76 -26.92
N CYS A 188 -20.48 -4.86 -27.84
CA CYS A 188 -21.69 -4.92 -28.66
C CYS A 188 -21.70 -6.22 -29.48
N ILE A 189 -22.78 -6.98 -29.43
CA ILE A 189 -22.88 -8.21 -30.23
C ILE A 189 -22.82 -7.93 -31.73
N GLY A 190 -23.35 -6.78 -32.18
CA GLY A 190 -23.45 -6.37 -33.58
C GLY A 190 -22.14 -5.85 -34.18
N CYS A 191 -21.45 -4.92 -33.50
CA CYS A 191 -20.23 -4.29 -34.04
C CYS A 191 -18.93 -4.62 -33.28
N LYS A 192 -19.00 -5.39 -32.20
CA LYS A 192 -17.87 -5.74 -31.31
C LYS A 192 -17.17 -4.56 -30.62
N GLN A 193 -17.72 -3.35 -30.68
CA GLN A 193 -17.21 -2.20 -29.93
C GLN A 193 -17.41 -2.39 -28.42
N GLN A 194 -16.42 -1.98 -27.63
CA GLN A 194 -16.48 -1.96 -26.16
C GLN A 194 -17.64 -1.09 -25.65
N LEU A 195 -18.45 -1.66 -24.75
CA LEU A 195 -19.60 -0.99 -24.13
C LEU A 195 -19.30 -0.43 -22.73
N ALA A 196 -18.15 -0.80 -22.14
CA ALA A 196 -17.75 -0.31 -20.83
C ALA A 196 -17.66 1.23 -20.81
N GLY A 197 -18.44 1.87 -19.92
CA GLY A 197 -18.50 3.34 -19.82
C GLY A 197 -19.29 4.03 -20.94
N GLN A 198 -19.90 3.28 -21.86
CA GLN A 198 -20.72 3.80 -22.95
C GLN A 198 -22.21 3.57 -22.65
N ARG A 199 -23.07 4.32 -23.35
CA ARG A 199 -24.51 4.03 -23.37
C ARG A 199 -24.77 2.81 -24.25
N PHE A 200 -25.54 1.87 -23.72
CA PHE A 200 -25.92 0.65 -24.43
C PHE A 200 -27.32 0.22 -23.99
N THR A 201 -27.89 -0.74 -24.70
CA THR A 201 -29.14 -1.40 -24.31
C THR A 201 -29.00 -2.90 -24.51
N SER A 202 -29.92 -3.68 -23.94
CA SER A 202 -29.91 -5.13 -24.03
C SER A 202 -31.24 -5.67 -24.54
N ARG A 203 -31.17 -6.78 -25.28
CA ARG A 203 -32.32 -7.51 -25.81
C ARG A 203 -31.96 -8.97 -25.96
N ASP A 204 -32.84 -9.85 -25.47
CA ASP A 204 -32.65 -11.30 -25.50
C ASP A 204 -31.28 -11.71 -24.92
N ASP A 205 -30.90 -11.10 -23.80
CA ASP A 205 -29.59 -11.23 -23.10
C ASP A 205 -28.35 -10.78 -23.89
N PHE A 206 -28.52 -10.22 -25.09
CA PHE A 206 -27.42 -9.64 -25.86
C PHE A 206 -27.32 -8.12 -25.65
N ALA A 207 -26.11 -7.64 -25.39
CA ALA A 207 -25.83 -6.22 -25.28
C ALA A 207 -25.52 -5.60 -26.65
N TYR A 208 -26.17 -4.47 -26.95
CA TYR A 208 -26.03 -3.71 -28.19
C TYR A 208 -25.64 -2.26 -27.88
N CYS A 209 -24.70 -1.70 -28.65
CA CYS A 209 -24.57 -0.24 -28.70
C CYS A 209 -25.85 0.37 -29.28
N LEU A 210 -26.12 1.63 -28.96
CA LEU A 210 -27.34 2.30 -29.38
C LEU A 210 -27.52 2.31 -30.91
N ASP A 211 -26.45 2.52 -31.66
CA ASP A 211 -26.49 2.55 -33.13
C ASP A 211 -26.88 1.19 -33.71
N CYS A 212 -26.23 0.11 -33.26
CA CYS A 212 -26.58 -1.24 -33.70
C CYS A 212 -28.01 -1.60 -33.30
N PHE A 213 -28.44 -1.24 -32.09
CA PHE A 213 -29.80 -1.51 -31.63
C PHE A 213 -30.83 -0.78 -32.50
N CYS A 214 -30.64 0.52 -32.75
CA CYS A 214 -31.55 1.30 -33.59
C CYS A 214 -31.57 0.78 -35.03
N ASN A 215 -30.42 0.45 -35.60
CA ASN A 215 -30.35 -0.07 -36.97
C ASN A 215 -31.05 -1.43 -37.13
N LEU A 216 -30.99 -2.29 -36.12
CA LEU A 216 -31.57 -3.63 -36.15
C LEU A 216 -33.05 -3.66 -35.75
N PHE A 217 -33.47 -2.81 -34.80
CA PHE A 217 -34.76 -2.98 -34.13
C PHE A 217 -35.66 -1.75 -34.13
N ALA A 218 -35.13 -0.54 -34.34
CA ALA A 218 -35.99 0.64 -34.34
C ALA A 218 -36.83 0.70 -35.63
N LYS A 219 -38.04 1.24 -35.48
CA LYS A 219 -38.90 1.54 -36.62
C LYS A 219 -38.23 2.63 -37.47
N LYS A 220 -38.37 2.51 -38.79
CA LYS A 220 -37.78 3.46 -39.74
C LYS A 220 -38.78 4.56 -40.09
N CYS A 221 -38.28 5.78 -40.24
CA CYS A 221 -39.09 6.89 -40.70
C CYS A 221 -39.57 6.64 -42.13
N ALA A 222 -40.88 6.80 -42.36
CA ALA A 222 -41.49 6.57 -43.66
C ALA A 222 -41.02 7.57 -44.73
N TYR A 223 -40.46 8.71 -44.33
CA TYR A 223 -39.90 9.71 -45.26
C TYR A 223 -38.40 9.51 -45.52
N CYS A 224 -37.55 9.62 -44.49
CA CYS A 224 -36.09 9.60 -44.67
C CYS A 224 -35.47 8.21 -44.53
N THR A 225 -36.26 7.18 -44.19
CA THR A 225 -35.85 5.77 -44.00
C THR A 225 -34.85 5.51 -42.86
N THR A 226 -34.39 6.54 -42.15
CA THR A 226 -33.49 6.38 -41.01
C THR A 226 -34.25 5.92 -39.76
N PRO A 227 -33.58 5.18 -38.84
CA PRO A 227 -34.19 4.74 -37.58
C PRO A 227 -34.75 5.90 -36.75
N ILE A 228 -35.94 5.70 -36.18
CA ILE A 228 -36.50 6.60 -35.17
C ILE A 228 -35.95 6.16 -33.82
N SER A 229 -34.75 6.67 -33.49
CA SER A 229 -34.10 6.43 -32.21
C SER A 229 -34.91 7.09 -31.08
N GLY A 230 -35.74 6.33 -30.38
CA GLY A 230 -36.49 6.80 -29.19
C GLY A 230 -35.61 7.08 -27.96
N LEU A 231 -34.30 7.12 -28.13
CA LEU A 231 -33.32 7.38 -27.08
C LEU A 231 -33.26 8.88 -26.80
N GLY A 232 -33.88 9.29 -25.70
CA GLY A 232 -33.92 10.69 -25.23
C GLY A 232 -35.30 11.34 -25.20
N GLY A 233 -36.39 10.57 -25.37
CA GLY A 233 -37.74 11.13 -25.31
C GLY A 233 -38.12 11.97 -26.54
N SER A 234 -37.41 11.79 -27.66
CA SER A 234 -37.72 12.41 -28.94
C SER A 234 -39.12 12.01 -29.38
N LYS A 235 -40.02 13.01 -29.44
CA LYS A 235 -41.40 12.82 -29.89
C LYS A 235 -41.38 12.52 -31.40
N TYR A 236 -41.99 11.42 -31.80
CA TYR A 236 -42.19 11.05 -33.19
C TYR A 236 -43.69 11.11 -33.53
N ILE A 237 -44.00 11.25 -34.82
CA ILE A 237 -45.38 11.23 -35.31
C ILE A 237 -45.71 9.81 -35.75
N SER A 238 -46.82 9.27 -35.26
CA SER A 238 -47.33 7.96 -35.65
C SER A 238 -48.72 8.12 -36.25
N PHE A 239 -48.91 7.60 -37.46
CA PHE A 239 -50.22 7.55 -38.11
C PHE A 239 -50.34 6.25 -38.89
N GLU A 240 -51.43 5.52 -38.66
CA GLU A 240 -51.59 4.13 -39.12
C GLU A 240 -50.40 3.24 -38.72
N GLN A 241 -49.78 2.55 -39.68
CA GLN A 241 -48.59 1.73 -39.48
C GLN A 241 -47.29 2.48 -39.82
N ARG A 242 -47.37 3.76 -40.16
CA ARG A 242 -46.23 4.60 -40.57
C ARG A 242 -45.82 5.53 -39.43
N GLN A 243 -44.53 5.84 -39.41
CA GLN A 243 -43.94 6.69 -38.39
C GLN A 243 -42.96 7.66 -39.04
N TRP A 244 -42.85 8.87 -38.49
CA TRP A 244 -41.97 9.91 -38.97
C TRP A 244 -41.24 10.57 -37.80
N HIS A 245 -40.00 11.00 -38.02
CA HIS A 245 -39.42 12.04 -37.16
C HIS A 245 -40.29 13.29 -37.23
N ASN A 246 -40.29 14.10 -36.17
CA ASN A 246 -41.06 15.35 -36.13
C ASN A 246 -40.74 16.24 -37.34
N ASP A 247 -39.46 16.41 -37.65
CA ASP A 247 -38.97 17.22 -38.77
C ASP A 247 -39.20 16.58 -40.15
N CYS A 248 -39.56 15.30 -40.18
CA CYS A 248 -39.85 14.56 -41.41
C CYS A 248 -41.35 14.49 -41.74
N PHE A 249 -42.22 15.01 -40.87
CA PHE A 249 -43.67 15.00 -41.06
C PHE A 249 -44.13 16.24 -41.83
N ASN A 250 -43.78 16.29 -43.12
CA ASN A 250 -44.01 17.44 -43.99
C ASN A 250 -44.87 17.08 -45.20
N CYS A 251 -45.62 18.05 -45.73
CA CYS A 251 -46.37 17.91 -46.97
C CYS A 251 -45.43 17.53 -48.12
N LYS A 252 -45.76 16.48 -48.87
CA LYS A 252 -44.96 16.01 -50.02
C LYS A 252 -44.75 17.07 -51.09
N ARG A 253 -45.74 17.95 -51.31
CA ARG A 253 -45.73 18.95 -52.40
C ARG A 253 -45.01 20.25 -52.02
N CYS A 254 -45.29 20.80 -50.84
CA CYS A 254 -44.80 22.12 -50.44
C CYS A 254 -43.82 22.09 -49.26
N CYS A 255 -43.50 20.91 -48.73
CA CYS A 255 -42.57 20.69 -47.62
C CYS A 255 -42.96 21.38 -46.30
N VAL A 256 -44.16 21.94 -46.19
CA VAL A 256 -44.62 22.56 -44.93
C VAL A 256 -44.80 21.50 -43.85
N SER A 257 -44.39 21.81 -42.62
CA SER A 257 -44.63 20.92 -41.47
C SER A 257 -46.12 20.72 -41.23
N LEU A 258 -46.51 19.45 -41.09
CA LEU A 258 -47.87 19.01 -40.79
C LEU A 258 -48.07 18.71 -39.30
N VAL A 259 -47.04 18.90 -38.47
CA VAL A 259 -47.11 18.66 -37.03
C VAL A 259 -48.16 19.57 -36.39
N GLY A 260 -49.15 18.97 -35.72
CA GLY A 260 -50.25 19.70 -35.09
C GLY A 260 -51.26 20.32 -36.08
N ARG A 261 -51.18 19.99 -37.37
CA ARG A 261 -52.11 20.45 -38.41
C ARG A 261 -52.93 19.27 -38.96
N GLY A 262 -54.10 19.57 -39.51
CA GLY A 262 -54.83 18.59 -40.33
C GLY A 262 -54.03 18.25 -41.59
N PHE A 263 -54.08 17.00 -42.03
CA PHE A 263 -53.42 16.52 -43.24
C PHE A 263 -54.30 15.51 -43.97
N LEU A 264 -53.99 15.30 -45.25
CA LEU A 264 -54.65 14.33 -46.13
C LEU A 264 -53.65 13.25 -46.52
N THR A 265 -54.11 12.01 -46.62
CA THR A 265 -53.30 10.87 -47.10
C THR A 265 -53.70 10.53 -48.53
N CYS A 266 -52.73 10.47 -49.43
CA CYS A 266 -52.94 10.06 -50.82
C CYS A 266 -51.90 8.99 -51.17
N LYS A 267 -52.32 7.71 -51.24
CA LYS A 267 -51.42 6.55 -51.34
C LYS A 267 -50.37 6.57 -50.21
N ASP A 268 -49.09 6.58 -50.59
CA ASP A 268 -47.96 6.60 -49.65
C ASP A 268 -47.56 8.02 -49.18
N ASP A 269 -48.14 9.07 -49.79
CA ASP A 269 -47.80 10.45 -49.50
C ASP A 269 -48.78 11.12 -48.52
N ILE A 270 -48.26 12.10 -47.77
CA ILE A 270 -49.00 12.98 -46.87
C ILE A 270 -48.99 14.41 -47.41
N LEU A 271 -50.13 15.10 -47.36
CA LEU A 271 -50.32 16.42 -47.96
C LEU A 271 -51.00 17.37 -46.98
N CYS A 272 -50.67 18.66 -47.06
CA CYS A 272 -51.44 19.69 -46.36
C CYS A 272 -52.80 19.87 -47.06
N PRO A 273 -53.81 20.42 -46.35
CA PRO A 273 -55.14 20.64 -46.91
C PRO A 273 -55.10 21.48 -48.19
N ASP A 274 -54.24 22.51 -48.25
CA ASP A 274 -54.11 23.36 -49.45
C ASP A 274 -53.58 22.61 -50.67
N CYS A 275 -52.58 21.75 -50.48
CA CYS A 275 -51.99 20.98 -51.55
C CYS A 275 -52.85 19.78 -51.98
N GLY A 276 -53.82 19.38 -51.16
CA GLY A 276 -54.75 18.28 -51.44
C GLY A 276 -56.12 18.73 -51.96
N LYS A 277 -56.33 20.04 -52.21
CA LYS A 277 -57.60 20.55 -52.78
C LYS A 277 -57.92 20.00 -54.18
N ASP A 278 -56.90 19.56 -54.91
CA ASP A 278 -56.98 19.08 -56.29
C ASP A 278 -56.81 17.55 -56.42
N ILE A 279 -57.12 16.80 -55.37
CA ILE A 279 -57.05 15.32 -55.31
C ILE A 279 -58.46 14.78 -55.08
#